data_AF-A0A7W0KS81-F1
#
_entry.id   AF-A0A7W0KS81-F1
#
_cell.length_a   1.000
_cell.length_b   1.000
_cell.length_c   1.000
_cell.angle_alpha   90.00
_cell.angle_beta   90.00
_cell.angle_gamma   90.00
#
_symmetry.space_group_name_H-M   'P 1'
#
loop_
_entity.id
_entity.type
_entity.pdbx_description
1 polymer ?
#
loop_
_entity_poly.entity_id
_entity_poly.type
_entity_poly.pdbx_seq_one_letter_code
_entity_poly.pdbx_strand_id
1 'polypeptide(L)' 'RLTVRGWLEAGSLTTAGRAGRQQIEDLTDELAAAPWAELGPEVTARLHELVLPLARRIVDGGGIPFPNPIGVPPPA' A
#
# COMPACT_ATOMS: atom_id res chain seq x y z
N ARG A 1 22.29 -2.95 0.21
CA ARG A 1 21.69 -2.54 1.50
C ARG A 1 20.76 -3.61 2.11
N LEU A 2 19.75 -4.13 1.40
CA LEU A 2 18.83 -5.14 1.95
C LEU A 2 19.49 -6.51 2.20
N THR A 3 20.38 -6.96 1.31
CA THR A 3 21.20 -8.17 1.51
C THR A 3 22.12 -8.05 2.73
N VAL A 4 22.73 -6.89 2.94
CA VAL A 4 23.57 -6.62 4.13
C VAL A 4 22.77 -6.68 5.43
N ARG A 5 21.48 -6.34 5.40
CA ARG A 5 20.56 -6.50 6.54
C ARG A 5 20.06 -7.94 6.71
N GLY A 6 20.46 -8.87 5.85
CA GLY A 6 19.94 -10.23 5.82
C GLY A 6 18.48 -10.32 5.39
N TRP A 7 17.90 -9.26 4.81
CA TRP A 7 16.49 -9.23 4.41
C TRP A 7 16.24 -9.78 3.01
N LEU A 8 17.28 -9.83 2.18
CA LEU A 8 17.20 -10.30 0.79
C LEU A 8 18.31 -11.31 0.51
N GLU A 9 17.94 -12.44 -0.09
CA GLU A 9 18.84 -13.49 -0.54
C GLU A 9 18.38 -14.00 -1.91
N ALA A 10 19.30 -14.11 -2.87
CA ALA A 10 19.02 -14.54 -4.25
C ALA A 10 17.80 -13.83 -4.90
N GLY A 11 17.63 -12.53 -4.61
CA GLY A 11 16.52 -11.73 -5.15
C GLY A 11 15.17 -11.93 -4.46
N SER A 12 15.09 -12.74 -3.40
CA SER A 12 13.87 -13.00 -2.63
C SER A 12 14.00 -12.54 -1.18
N LEU A 13 12.88 -12.20 -0.55
CA LEU A 13 12.87 -11.90 0.89
C LEU A 13 13.24 -13.16 1.68
N THR A 14 14.13 -13.00 2.65
CA THR A 14 14.36 -14.02 3.69
C THR A 14 13.20 -14.02 4.68
N THR A 15 13.17 -14.95 5.63
CA THR A 15 12.20 -14.91 6.74
C THR A 15 12.34 -13.63 7.57
N ALA A 16 13.58 -13.20 7.85
CA ALA A 16 13.85 -11.93 8.52
C ALA A 16 13.37 -10.73 7.68
N GLY A 17 13.53 -10.78 6.36
CA GLY A 17 13.05 -9.75 5.45
C GLY A 17 11.51 -9.65 5.42
N ARG A 18 10.81 -10.77 5.43
CA ARG A 18 9.34 -10.80 5.54
C ARG A 18 8.85 -10.20 6.87
N ALA A 19 9.48 -10.59 7.98
CA ALA A 19 9.16 -10.05 9.29
C ALA A 19 9.43 -8.54 9.38
N GLY A 20 10.59 -8.09 8.89
CA GLY A 20 10.93 -6.66 8.87
C GLY A 20 10.02 -5.83 7.96
N ARG A 21 9.59 -6.38 6.81
CA ARG A 21 8.58 -5.74 5.96
C ARG A 21 7.25 -5.62 6.70
N GLN A 22 6.77 -6.68 7.34
CA GLN A 22 5.51 -6.67 8.07
C GLN A 22 5.53 -5.62 9.19
N GLN A 23 6.61 -5.57 9.97
CA GLN A 23 6.77 -4.55 11.03
C GLN A 23 6.72 -3.12 10.49
N ILE A 24 7.30 -2.87 9.31
CA ILE A 24 7.22 -1.56 8.66
C ILE A 24 5.79 -1.25 8.23
N GLU A 25 5.08 -2.23 7.65
CA GLU A 25 3.68 -2.07 7.24
C GLU A 25 2.78 -1.79 8.44
N ASP A 26 2.88 -2.60 9.50
CA ASP A 26 2.11 -2.41 10.74
C ASP A 26 2.35 -1.02 11.36
N LEU A 27 3.61 -0.60 11.48
CA LEU A 27 3.94 0.73 12.00
C LEU A 27 3.44 1.85 11.08
N THR A 28 3.46 1.64 9.77
CA THR A 28 2.94 2.62 8.82
C THR A 28 1.42 2.75 8.95
N ASP A 29 0.71 1.64 9.11
CA ASP A 29 -0.73 1.62 9.34
C ASP A 29 -1.09 2.33 10.65
N GLU A 30 -0.36 2.04 11.75
CA GLU A 30 -0.54 2.71 13.04
C GLU A 30 -0.36 4.23 12.93
N LEU A 31 0.73 4.68 12.31
CA LEU A 31 1.04 6.10 12.14
C LEU A 31 0.06 6.81 11.20
N ALA A 32 -0.50 6.11 10.23
CA ALA A 32 -1.45 6.66 9.27
C ALA A 32 -2.91 6.60 9.76
N ALA A 33 -3.21 5.93 10.88
CA ALA A 33 -4.58 5.68 11.33
C ALA A 33 -5.33 6.94 11.77
N ALA A 34 -4.64 7.92 12.38
CA ALA A 34 -5.29 9.05 13.05
C ALA A 34 -6.24 9.87 12.14
N PRO A 35 -5.85 10.30 10.92
CA PRO A 35 -6.77 11.02 10.03
C PRO A 35 -8.04 10.22 9.67
N TRP A 36 -7.92 8.91 9.50
CA TRP A 36 -9.07 8.05 9.18
C TRP A 36 -10.03 7.91 10.36
N ALA A 37 -9.48 7.82 11.58
CA ALA A 37 -10.27 7.81 12.81
C ALA A 37 -11.04 9.13 13.00
N GLU A 38 -10.41 10.28 12.72
CA GLU A 38 -11.04 11.59 12.79
C GLU A 38 -12.14 11.78 11.73
N LEU A 39 -11.95 11.27 10.51
CA LEU A 39 -12.97 11.33 9.46
C LEU A 39 -14.18 10.44 9.78
N GLY A 40 -13.97 9.32 10.45
CA GLY A 40 -14.99 8.31 10.65
C GLY A 40 -15.39 7.58 9.37
N PRO A 41 -16.19 6.51 9.50
CA PRO A 41 -16.52 5.62 8.38
C PRO A 41 -17.38 6.29 7.31
N GLU A 42 -18.30 7.18 7.66
CA GLU A 42 -19.22 7.81 6.70
C GLU A 42 -18.46 8.77 5.76
N VAL A 43 -17.60 9.63 6.33
CA VAL A 43 -16.83 10.59 5.52
C VAL A 43 -15.73 9.85 4.74
N THR A 44 -15.14 8.80 5.29
CA THR A 44 -14.19 7.94 4.56
C THR A 44 -14.86 7.27 3.36
N ALA A 45 -16.09 6.74 3.51
CA ALA A 45 -16.85 6.18 2.40
C ALA A 45 -17.16 7.25 1.34
N ARG A 46 -17.57 8.45 1.77
CA ARG A 46 -17.80 9.56 0.84
C ARG A 46 -16.53 9.98 0.09
N LEU A 47 -15.38 10.02 0.77
CA LEU A 47 -14.10 10.32 0.15
C LEU A 47 -13.79 9.26 -0.92
N HIS A 48 -13.99 7.97 -0.61
CA HIS A 48 -13.80 6.88 -1.56
C HIS A 48 -14.68 7.05 -2.81
N GLU A 49 -15.97 7.35 -2.66
CA GLU A 49 -16.88 7.62 -3.79
C GLU A 49 -16.40 8.76 -4.70
N LEU A 50 -15.81 9.79 -4.09
CA LEU A 50 -15.31 10.97 -4.81
C LEU A 50 -14.03 10.68 -5.58
N VAL A 51 -13.10 9.90 -5.01
CA VAL A 51 -11.79 9.62 -5.64
C VAL A 51 -11.81 8.44 -6.61
N LEU A 52 -12.71 7.48 -6.43
CA LEU A 52 -12.76 6.25 -7.22
C LEU A 52 -12.87 6.51 -8.75
N PRO A 53 -13.72 7.43 -9.24
CA PRO A 53 -13.79 7.72 -10.67
C PRO A 53 -12.48 8.28 -11.24
N LEU A 54 -11.70 9.01 -10.44
CA LEU A 54 -10.39 9.53 -10.85
C LEU A 54 -9.38 8.39 -10.93
N ALA A 55 -9.35 7.51 -9.92
CA ALA A 55 -8.47 6.35 -9.90
C ALA A 55 -8.70 5.43 -11.12
N ARG A 56 -9.98 5.16 -11.46
CA ARG A 56 -10.34 4.37 -12.65
C ARG A 56 -9.84 5.01 -13.94
N ARG A 57 -10.05 6.31 -14.14
CA ARG A 57 -9.55 7.02 -15.34
C ARG A 57 -8.02 6.96 -15.48
N ILE A 58 -7.28 7.08 -14.38
CA ILE A 58 -5.82 6.98 -14.40
C ILE A 58 -5.39 5.56 -14.81
N VAL A 59 -6.03 4.55 -14.25
CA VAL A 59 -5.72 3.14 -14.54
C VAL A 59 -6.10 2.77 -15.97
N ASP A 60 -7.30 3.12 -16.44
CA ASP A 60 -7.76 2.86 -17.80
C ASP A 60 -6.89 3.59 -18.85
N GLY A 61 -6.36 4.75 -18.48
CA GLY A 61 -5.40 5.51 -19.28
C GLY A 61 -3.95 4.97 -19.25
N GLY A 62 -3.68 3.87 -18.54
CA GLY A 62 -2.36 3.26 -18.43
C GLY A 62 -1.38 3.97 -17.48
N GLY A 63 -1.89 4.82 -16.59
CA GLY A 63 -1.06 5.59 -15.65
C GLY A 63 -0.43 4.75 -14.53
N ILE A 64 -0.92 3.54 -14.29
CA ILE A 64 -0.37 2.60 -13.30
C ILE A 64 -0.14 1.24 -13.99
N PRO A 65 1.11 0.72 -13.98
CA PRO A 65 1.38 -0.63 -14.49
C PRO A 65 0.91 -1.69 -13.50
N PHE A 66 0.43 -2.83 -14.00
CA PHE A 66 0.04 -3.98 -13.18
C PHE A 66 0.82 -5.24 -13.59
N PRO A 67 1.33 -6.03 -12.62
CA PRO A 67 1.35 -5.76 -11.17
C PRO A 67 2.25 -4.56 -10.82
N ASN A 68 1.86 -3.75 -9.84
CA ASN A 68 2.67 -2.60 -9.40
C ASN A 68 3.63 -2.98 -8.25
N PRO A 69 4.72 -2.22 -8.05
CA PRO A 69 5.73 -2.50 -7.02
C PRO A 69 5.24 -2.41 -5.56
N ILE A 70 4.05 -1.86 -5.33
CA ILE A 70 3.45 -1.69 -4.00
C ILE A 70 2.32 -2.71 -3.72
N GLY A 71 2.03 -3.62 -4.66
CA GLY A 71 1.07 -4.71 -4.47
C GLY A 71 -0.41 -4.30 -4.43
N VAL A 72 -0.76 -3.08 -4.83
CA VAL A 72 -2.14 -2.59 -4.79
C VAL A 72 -2.94 -3.14 -5.99
N PRO A 73 -4.12 -3.74 -5.81
CA PRO A 73 -4.93 -4.21 -6.93
C PRO A 73 -5.50 -3.04 -7.76
N PRO A 74 -5.97 -3.29 -9.00
CA PRO A 74 -6.72 -2.27 -9.73
C PRO A 74 -7.95 -1.81 -8.93
N PRO A 75 -8.40 -0.55 -9.10
CA PRO A 75 -9.59 -0.03 -8.42
C PRO A 75 -10.79 -0.92 -8.73
N ALA A 76 -11.51 -1.33 -7.69
CA ALA A 76 -12.78 -2.08 -7.82
C ALA A 76 -13.89 -1.20 -8.42
#